data_AF-A0A0K1DZG8-F1
#
_entry.id   AF-A0A0K1DZG8-F1
#
_cell.length_a   1.000
_cell.length_b   1.000
_cell.length_c   1.000
_cell.angle_alpha   90.00
_cell.angle_beta   90.00
_cell.angle_gamma   90.00
#
_symmetry.space_group_name_H-M   'P 1'
#
loop_
_entity.id
_entity.type
_entity.pdbx_description
1 polymer ?
#
loop_
_entity_poly.entity_id
_entity_poly.type
_entity_poly.pdbx_seq_one_letter_code
_entity_poly.pdbx_strand_id
1 'polypeptide(L)'
;MGGREHVVKVIDGSAEFDVGRGGKILLRIKITAEVDGVRSEYEITFGRYGRINAALGFAYASANAPGGREADAKRFSALVKSLTGEEPRVYRINNSRIMMECGRKHLDGFKRYAELADTIAKWLEETGR
;
A
#
# COMPACT_ATOMS: atom_id res chain seq x y z
N MET A 1 -17.57 -15.62 -1.26
CA MET A 1 -17.51 -14.35 -0.52
C MET A 1 -18.15 -13.31 -1.44
N GLY A 2 -19.30 -12.75 -1.03
CA GLY A 2 -20.13 -11.91 -1.92
C GLY A 2 -19.34 -10.72 -2.46
N GLY A 3 -19.10 -10.72 -3.77
CA GLY A 3 -18.43 -9.64 -4.47
C GLY A 3 -19.33 -8.42 -4.50
N ARG A 4 -19.14 -7.50 -3.55
CA ARG A 4 -19.54 -6.12 -3.78
C ARG A 4 -18.47 -5.51 -4.66
N GLU A 5 -18.85 -5.07 -5.84
CA GLU A 5 -18.00 -4.19 -6.65
C GLU A 5 -17.82 -2.89 -5.85
N HIS A 6 -16.59 -2.64 -5.42
CA HIS A 6 -16.21 -1.38 -4.81
C HIS A 6 -15.97 -0.36 -5.92
N VAL A 7 -16.60 0.80 -5.83
CA VAL A 7 -16.32 1.89 -6.78
C VAL A 7 -15.09 2.62 -6.28
N VAL A 8 -14.01 2.58 -7.06
CA VAL A 8 -12.72 3.20 -6.73
C VAL A 8 -12.43 4.32 -7.71
N LYS A 9 -12.16 5.52 -7.18
CA LYS A 9 -11.70 6.68 -7.93
C LYS A 9 -10.38 7.18 -7.35
N VAL A 10 -9.30 7.02 -8.10
CA VAL A 10 -8.00 7.60 -7.74
C VAL A 10 -8.03 9.10 -8.00
N ILE A 11 -7.52 9.88 -7.05
CA ILE A 11 -7.47 11.34 -7.11
C ILE A 11 -6.04 11.81 -7.30
N ASP A 12 -5.11 11.25 -6.54
CA ASP A 12 -3.70 11.65 -6.55
C ASP A 12 -2.80 10.50 -6.09
N GLY A 13 -1.54 10.53 -6.50
CA GLY A 13 -0.53 9.53 -6.18
C GLY A 13 0.85 10.17 -6.09
N SER A 14 1.60 9.85 -5.04
CA SER A 14 3.00 10.25 -4.90
C SER A 14 3.85 9.14 -4.33
N ALA A 15 5.12 9.13 -4.72
CA ALA A 15 6.12 8.23 -4.21
C ALA A 15 7.39 9.00 -3.85
N GLU A 16 7.97 8.68 -2.71
CA GLU A 16 9.26 9.20 -2.23
C GLU A 16 10.03 8.08 -1.52
N PHE A 17 11.35 8.16 -1.47
CA PHE A 17 12.15 7.26 -0.63
C PHE A 17 13.24 8.02 0.09
N ASP A 18 13.53 7.58 1.32
CA ASP A 18 14.57 8.17 2.17
C ASP A 18 15.06 7.15 3.22
N VAL A 19 16.17 7.47 3.88
CA VAL A 19 16.76 6.68 4.97
C VAL A 19 15.87 6.77 6.20
N GLY A 20 15.21 5.66 6.54
CA GLY A 20 14.45 5.53 7.78
C GLY A 20 15.36 5.43 9.01
N ARG A 21 14.76 5.47 10.21
CA ARG A 21 15.46 5.45 11.51
C ARG A 21 16.44 4.29 11.72
N GLY A 22 16.31 3.21 10.96
CA GLY A 22 17.20 2.05 11.00
C GLY A 22 18.34 2.07 9.98
N GLY A 23 18.61 3.20 9.33
CA GLY A 23 19.62 3.31 8.26
C GLY A 23 19.20 2.61 6.95
N LYS A 24 17.96 2.16 6.86
CA LYS A 24 17.41 1.47 5.69
C LYS A 24 16.65 2.46 4.82
N ILE A 25 16.90 2.45 3.51
CA ILE A 25 16.13 3.23 2.55
C ILE A 25 14.73 2.61 2.44
N LEU A 26 13.71 3.39 2.79
CA LEU A 26 12.31 3.02 2.72
C LEU A 26 11.62 3.80 1.61
N LEU A 27 10.73 3.15 0.89
CA LEU A 27 9.87 3.78 -0.12
C LEU A 27 8.49 4.01 0.48
N ARG A 28 8.00 5.25 0.44
CA ARG A 28 6.64 5.61 0.85
C ARG A 28 5.84 5.92 -0.40
N ILE A 29 4.69 5.26 -0.54
CA ILE A 29 3.72 5.52 -1.59
C ILE A 29 2.46 6.05 -0.91
N LYS A 30 2.00 7.22 -1.31
CA LYS A 30 0.74 7.82 -0.87
C LYS A 30 -0.23 7.86 -2.03
N ILE A 31 -1.45 7.41 -1.78
CA ILE A 31 -2.51 7.40 -2.79
C ILE A 31 -3.76 8.01 -2.16
N THR A 32 -4.22 9.12 -2.72
CA THR A 32 -5.52 9.68 -2.38
C THR A 32 -6.56 9.08 -3.30
N ALA A 33 -7.58 8.46 -2.73
CA ALA A 33 -8.66 7.86 -3.49
C ALA A 33 -10.00 8.02 -2.76
N GLU A 34 -11.07 7.93 -3.52
CA GLU A 34 -12.42 7.73 -3.02
C GLU A 34 -12.83 6.27 -3.27
N VAL A 35 -13.25 5.59 -2.20
CA VAL A 35 -13.76 4.21 -2.28
C VAL A 35 -15.13 4.14 -1.63
N ASP A 36 -16.14 3.79 -2.41
CA ASP A 36 -17.56 3.80 -2.01
C ASP A 36 -18.00 5.14 -1.37
N GLY A 37 -17.61 6.25 -1.98
CA GLY A 37 -17.94 7.59 -1.50
C GLY A 37 -17.11 8.07 -0.30
N VAL A 38 -16.12 7.30 0.16
CA VAL A 38 -15.22 7.69 1.24
C VAL A 38 -13.86 8.08 0.67
N ARG A 39 -13.54 9.38 0.75
CA ARG A 39 -12.21 9.90 0.41
C ARG A 39 -11.22 9.62 1.54
N SER A 40 -10.06 9.05 1.20
CA SER A 40 -8.98 8.77 2.15
C SER A 40 -7.62 8.83 1.46
N GLU A 41 -6.60 9.18 2.23
CA GLU A 41 -5.20 9.05 1.82
C GLU A 41 -4.65 7.75 2.43
N TYR A 42 -4.11 6.89 1.57
CA TYR A 42 -3.53 5.62 1.95
C TYR A 42 -2.02 5.68 1.79
N GLU A 43 -1.30 5.45 2.88
CA GLU A 43 0.16 5.37 2.88
C GLU A 43 0.62 3.91 2.98
N ILE A 44 1.51 3.51 2.06
CA ILE A 44 2.18 2.20 2.07
C ILE A 44 3.67 2.44 2.19
N THR A 45 4.29 1.86 3.23
CA THR A 45 5.74 1.94 3.40
C THR A 45 6.39 0.62 3.01
N PHE A 46 7.15 0.64 1.91
CA PHE A 46 7.97 -0.44 1.41
C PHE A 46 9.38 -0.42 2.01
N GLY A 47 9.85 -1.61 2.33
CA GLY A 47 11.20 -1.87 2.79
C GLY A 47 11.72 -3.20 2.25
N ARG A 48 12.95 -3.50 2.65
CA ARG A 48 13.66 -4.72 2.31
C ARG A 48 13.78 -5.65 3.51
N TYR A 49 13.31 -6.89 3.36
CA TYR A 49 13.15 -7.83 4.47
C TYR A 49 13.62 -9.24 4.15
N GLY A 50 14.06 -9.93 5.21
CA GLY A 50 14.46 -11.34 5.17
C GLY A 50 15.79 -11.59 4.45
N ARG A 51 16.15 -12.87 4.35
CA ARG A 51 17.41 -13.32 3.73
C ARG A 51 17.46 -13.10 2.22
N ILE A 52 16.29 -13.03 1.57
CA ILE A 52 16.15 -12.86 0.12
C ILE A 52 15.93 -11.40 -0.30
N ASN A 53 16.13 -10.43 0.61
CA ASN A 53 15.98 -9.01 0.32
C ASN A 53 14.61 -8.66 -0.32
N ALA A 54 13.54 -9.28 0.17
CA ALA A 54 12.20 -9.14 -0.40
C ALA A 54 11.67 -7.71 -0.22
N ALA A 55 11.09 -7.16 -1.30
CA ALA A 55 10.36 -5.90 -1.26
C ALA A 55 8.95 -6.14 -0.68
N LEU A 56 8.74 -5.69 0.56
CA LEU A 56 7.46 -5.78 1.27
C LEU A 56 7.02 -4.40 1.73
N GLY A 57 5.76 -4.08 1.48
CA GLY A 57 5.08 -2.86 1.89
C GLY A 57 4.05 -3.13 2.97
N PHE A 58 3.96 -2.22 3.94
CA PHE A 58 3.01 -2.33 5.04
C PHE A 58 2.16 -1.06 5.13
N ALA A 59 0.87 -1.27 5.39
CA ALA A 59 -0.11 -0.25 5.72
C ALA A 59 -0.93 -0.72 6.93
N TYR A 60 -1.49 0.23 7.68
CA TYR A 60 -2.30 -0.07 8.87
C TYR A 60 -3.65 0.61 8.79
N ALA A 61 -4.70 -0.14 9.08
CA ALA A 61 -6.05 0.40 9.09
C ALA A 61 -6.25 1.37 10.26
N SER A 62 -6.84 2.53 9.97
CA SER A 62 -7.11 3.57 10.95
C SER A 62 -8.35 3.25 11.79
N ALA A 63 -8.24 3.48 13.10
CA ALA A 63 -9.38 3.40 14.02
C ALA A 63 -10.41 4.51 13.77
N ASN A 64 -9.92 5.65 13.27
CA ASN A 64 -10.70 6.87 13.08
C ASN A 64 -11.28 6.96 11.67
N ALA A 65 -10.97 6.01 10.79
CA ALA A 65 -11.59 5.94 9.47
C ALA A 65 -13.10 5.70 9.60
N PRO A 66 -13.94 6.24 8.70
CA PRO A 66 -15.37 5.98 8.68
C PRO A 66 -15.67 4.48 8.66
N GLY A 67 -16.43 3.98 9.63
CA GLY A 67 -16.72 2.54 9.79
C GLY A 67 -15.62 1.74 10.48
N GLY A 68 -14.58 2.40 11.00
CA GLY A 68 -13.49 1.79 11.77
C GLY A 68 -12.50 0.97 10.93
N ARG A 69 -11.61 0.26 11.63
CA ARG A 69 -10.46 -0.45 11.03
C ARG A 69 -10.86 -1.47 9.96
N GLU A 70 -11.92 -2.25 10.20
CA GLU A 70 -12.36 -3.29 9.26
C GLU A 70 -12.88 -2.67 7.94
N ALA A 71 -13.60 -1.56 8.02
CA ALA A 71 -14.07 -0.86 6.83
C ALA A 71 -12.89 -0.24 6.06
N ASP A 72 -11.93 0.35 6.79
CA ASP A 72 -10.74 0.94 6.19
C ASP A 72 -9.84 -0.09 5.49
N ALA A 73 -9.59 -1.23 6.13
CA ALA A 73 -8.85 -2.34 5.54
C ALA A 73 -9.51 -2.88 4.26
N LYS A 74 -10.85 -2.94 4.23
CA LYS A 74 -11.60 -3.35 3.03
C LYS A 74 -11.45 -2.34 1.90
N ARG A 75 -11.58 -1.04 2.18
CA ARG A 75 -11.38 0.01 1.17
C ARG A 75 -9.96 0.03 0.63
N PHE A 76 -8.97 -0.12 1.51
CA PHE A 76 -7.57 -0.27 1.10
C PHE A 76 -7.37 -1.49 0.20
N SER A 77 -7.96 -2.64 0.55
CA SER A 77 -7.85 -3.86 -0.25
C SER A 77 -8.50 -3.69 -1.63
N ALA A 78 -9.64 -3.02 -1.69
CA ALA A 78 -10.31 -2.67 -2.95
C ALA A 78 -9.45 -1.74 -3.82
N LEU A 79 -8.85 -0.71 -3.22
CA LEU A 79 -7.92 0.18 -3.91
C LEU A 79 -6.74 -0.60 -4.49
N VAL A 80 -6.02 -1.37 -3.67
CA VAL A 80 -4.85 -2.14 -4.13
C VAL A 80 -5.22 -3.12 -5.24
N LYS A 81 -6.35 -3.83 -5.11
CA LYS A 81 -6.85 -4.71 -6.15
C LYS A 81 -7.18 -3.96 -7.44
N SER A 82 -7.80 -2.79 -7.35
CA SER A 82 -8.10 -1.95 -8.51
C SER A 82 -6.84 -1.49 -9.24
N LEU A 83 -5.77 -1.17 -8.50
CA LEU A 83 -4.53 -0.66 -9.09
C LEU A 83 -3.61 -1.76 -9.63
N THR A 84 -3.64 -2.93 -8.99
CA THR A 84 -2.62 -3.97 -9.23
C THR A 84 -3.18 -5.27 -9.79
N GLY A 85 -4.50 -5.47 -9.68
CA GLY A 85 -5.18 -6.73 -9.99
C GLY A 85 -5.12 -7.77 -8.87
N GLU A 86 -4.40 -7.50 -7.78
CA GLU A 86 -4.14 -8.43 -6.68
C GLU A 86 -4.57 -7.81 -5.35
N GLU A 87 -5.15 -8.61 -4.46
CA GLU A 87 -5.49 -8.17 -3.10
C GLU A 87 -4.26 -8.24 -2.18
N PRO A 88 -4.09 -7.25 -1.28
CA PRO A 88 -3.05 -7.31 -0.27
C PRO A 88 -3.39 -8.40 0.76
N ARG A 89 -2.39 -8.91 1.46
CA ARG A 89 -2.63 -9.81 2.59
C ARG A 89 -3.09 -9.00 3.79
N VAL A 90 -4.17 -9.43 4.43
CA VAL A 90 -4.73 -8.73 5.60
C VAL A 90 -4.52 -9.57 6.85
N TYR A 91 -3.82 -8.99 7.82
CA TYR A 91 -3.53 -9.63 9.10
C TYR A 91 -4.20 -8.86 10.24
N ARG A 92 -5.03 -9.55 11.01
CA ARG A 92 -5.47 -9.06 12.32
C ARG A 92 -4.37 -9.36 13.33
N ILE A 93 -3.69 -8.31 13.80
CA ILE A 93 -2.65 -8.41 14.81
C ILE A 93 -3.22 -8.02 16.18
N ASN A 94 -2.36 -8.02 17.20
CA ASN A 94 -2.75 -7.67 18.56
C ASN A 94 -3.50 -6.33 18.67
N ASN A 95 -4.32 -6.21 19.73
CA ASN A 95 -5.10 -5.01 20.05
C ASN A 95 -6.02 -4.53 18.90
N SER A 96 -6.59 -5.48 18.16
CA SER A 96 -7.50 -5.20 17.01
C SER A 96 -6.88 -4.34 15.92
N ARG A 97 -5.54 -4.25 15.85
CA ARG A 97 -4.87 -3.58 14.73
C ARG A 97 -4.96 -4.48 13.50
N ILE A 98 -5.16 -3.88 12.34
CA ILE A 98 -5.21 -4.58 11.06
C ILE A 98 -4.06 -4.07 10.23
N MET A 99 -3.19 -4.99 9.81
CA MET A 99 -2.04 -4.73 8.96
C MET A 99 -2.31 -5.29 7.58
N MET A 100 -2.08 -4.47 6.55
CA MET A 100 -2.15 -4.89 5.15
C MET A 100 -0.72 -4.98 4.60
N GLU A 101 -0.36 -6.13 4.04
CA GLU A 101 0.95 -6.41 3.46
C GLU A 101 0.84 -6.46 1.93
N CYS A 102 1.67 -5.65 1.28
CA CYS A 102 1.84 -5.59 -0.17
C CYS A 102 3.21 -6.16 -0.56
N GLY A 103 3.24 -7.29 -1.26
CA GLY A 103 4.48 -7.82 -1.85
C GLY A 103 4.90 -7.19 -3.19
N ARG A 104 5.94 -7.77 -3.79
CA ARG A 104 6.53 -7.32 -5.06
C ARG A 104 5.52 -7.17 -6.21
N LYS A 105 4.56 -8.08 -6.35
CA LYS A 105 3.53 -8.00 -7.39
C LYS A 105 2.71 -6.71 -7.32
N HIS A 106 2.36 -6.25 -6.12
CA HIS A 106 1.64 -5.00 -5.94
C HIS A 106 2.52 -3.81 -6.33
N LEU A 107 3.80 -3.85 -5.95
CA LEU A 107 4.77 -2.81 -6.31
C LEU A 107 4.95 -2.70 -7.83
N ASP A 108 5.01 -3.83 -8.53
CA ASP A 108 5.05 -3.86 -9.99
C ASP A 108 3.73 -3.36 -10.62
N GLY A 109 2.59 -3.58 -9.97
CA GLY A 109 1.31 -2.98 -10.34
C GLY A 109 1.32 -1.45 -10.21
N PHE A 110 1.85 -0.91 -9.11
CA PHE A 110 1.97 0.54 -8.90
C PHE A 110 2.87 1.23 -9.94
N LYS A 111 3.84 0.52 -10.51
CA LYS A 111 4.67 1.06 -11.60
C LYS A 111 3.92 1.34 -12.91
N ARG A 112 2.67 0.91 -13.04
CA ARG A 112 1.83 1.26 -14.21
C ARG A 112 1.40 2.73 -14.20
N TYR A 113 1.53 3.39 -13.05
CA TYR A 113 1.22 4.80 -12.84
C TYR A 113 2.50 5.62 -13.00
N ALA A 114 2.51 6.54 -13.96
CA ALA A 114 3.70 7.31 -14.34
C ALA A 114 4.25 8.14 -13.16
N GLU A 115 3.35 8.66 -12.33
CA GLU A 115 3.66 9.44 -11.13
C GLU A 115 4.39 8.64 -10.04
N LEU A 116 4.33 7.30 -10.08
CA LEU A 116 4.99 6.42 -9.12
C LEU A 116 6.20 5.69 -9.72
N ALA A 117 6.17 5.43 -11.04
CA ALA A 117 7.05 4.49 -11.71
C ALA A 117 8.54 4.78 -11.52
N ASP A 118 8.96 6.04 -11.73
CA ASP A 118 10.36 6.45 -11.66
C ASP A 118 10.92 6.32 -10.25
N THR A 119 10.17 6.77 -9.24
CA THR A 119 10.59 6.67 -7.84
C THR A 119 10.69 5.22 -7.39
N ILE A 120 9.72 4.38 -7.77
CA ILE A 120 9.75 2.94 -7.47
C ILE A 120 10.96 2.28 -8.14
N ALA A 121 11.23 2.59 -9.41
CA ALA A 121 12.35 2.01 -10.16
C ALA A 121 13.70 2.35 -9.51
N LYS A 122 13.92 3.63 -9.18
CA LYS A 122 15.13 4.09 -8.49
C LYS A 122 15.31 3.43 -7.14
N TRP A 123 14.26 3.37 -6.32
CA TRP A 123 14.34 2.69 -5.02
C TRP A 123 14.71 1.21 -5.17
N LEU A 124 14.16 0.53 -6.18
CA LEU A 124 14.46 -0.88 -6.43
C LEU A 124 15.91 -1.13 -6.85
N GLU A 125 16.47 -0.23 -7.64
CA GLU A 125 17.88 -0.25 -8.06
C GLU A 125 18.80 -0.02 -6.85
N GLU A 126 18.57 1.03 -6.07
CA GLU A 126 19.42 1.37 -4.92
C GLU A 126 19.40 0.31 -3.80
N THR A 127 18.27 -0.40 -3.66
CA THR A 127 18.07 -1.38 -2.60
C THR A 127 18.19 -2.83 -3.06
N GLY A 128 18.37 -3.07 -4.36
CA GLY A 128 18.50 -4.39 -4.99
C GLY A 128 19.89 -4.99 -4.84
N ARG A 129 20.34 -5.16 -3.60
CA ARG A 129 21.56 -5.93 -3.27
C ARG A 129 21.32 -7.43 -3.33
#